data_AF-A0A2N8TFU5-F1
#
_entry.id   AF-A0A2N8TFU5-F1
#
_cell.length_a   1.000
_cell.length_b   1.000
_cell.length_c   1.000
_cell.angle_alpha   90.00
_cell.angle_beta   90.00
_cell.angle_gamma   90.00
#
_symmetry.space_group_name_H-M   'P 1'
#
loop_
_entity.id
_entity.type
_entity.pdbx_description
1 polymer ?
#
loop_
_entity_poly.entity_id
_entity_poly.type
_entity_poly.pdbx_seq_one_letter_code
_entity_poly.pdbx_strand_id
1 'polypeptide(L)'
;MTGPRHRAAPPPPPPPPAPAPEELLPCPCCGHRTPGELWAYEICPVCYWEEDPFQLRHPTAGTGPNHGLNLIEAQANYRRLGAVTEEMRRYVRPPREDEPLDPGFRPADPDRDPFEQGPAGTPMPDDLTGLYYWRPTYWRRHLAP
;
A
#
# COMPACT_ATOMS: atom_id res chain seq x y z
N MET A 1 -10.36 55.60 25.36
CA MET A 1 -10.83 54.19 25.35
C MET A 1 -9.82 53.35 24.58
N THR A 2 -8.83 52.77 25.25
CA THR A 2 -7.87 51.84 24.65
C THR A 2 -8.21 50.43 25.12
N GLY A 3 -8.87 49.65 24.26
CA GLY A 3 -9.19 48.25 24.55
C GLY A 3 -7.92 47.39 24.70
N PRO A 4 -8.00 46.26 25.42
CA PRO A 4 -6.85 45.39 25.63
C PRO A 4 -6.40 44.80 24.29
N ARG A 5 -5.11 44.96 23.98
CA ARG A 5 -4.50 44.34 22.80
C ARG A 5 -4.38 42.83 23.05
N HIS A 6 -5.26 42.05 22.43
CA HIS A 6 -5.10 40.60 22.38
C HIS A 6 -3.81 40.28 21.61
N ARG A 7 -2.84 39.65 22.29
CA ARG A 7 -1.65 39.10 21.60
C ARG A 7 -2.13 37.98 20.69
N ALA A 8 -1.73 38.04 19.42
CA ALA A 8 -1.93 36.94 18.49
C ALA A 8 -1.24 35.67 19.03
N ALA A 9 -1.88 34.52 18.86
CA ALA A 9 -1.27 33.24 19.17
C ALA A 9 -0.02 33.03 18.30
N PRO A 10 1.03 32.38 18.83
CA PRO A 10 2.19 32.03 18.03
C PRO A 10 1.78 31.11 16.87
N PRO A 11 2.50 31.16 15.73
CA PRO A 11 2.25 30.23 14.64
C PRO A 11 2.46 28.79 15.11
N PRO A 12 1.76 27.81 14.51
CA PRO A 12 2.00 26.40 14.81
C PRO A 12 3.47 26.05 14.49
N PRO A 13 4.04 25.04 15.18
CA PRO A 13 5.36 24.56 14.84
C PRO A 13 5.40 24.10 13.38
N PRO A 14 6.58 24.17 12.72
CA PRO A 14 6.72 23.60 11.39
C PRO A 14 6.39 22.10 11.42
N PRO A 15 5.85 21.54 10.32
CA PRO A 15 5.65 20.11 10.24
C PRO A 15 6.99 19.36 10.42
N PRO A 16 6.96 18.10 10.90
CA PRO A 16 8.16 17.29 10.95
C PRO A 16 8.79 17.15 9.54
N PRO A 17 10.10 16.87 9.45
CA PRO A 17 10.73 16.59 8.16
C PRO A 17 10.05 15.40 7.48
N ALA A 18 10.08 15.39 6.14
CA ALA A 18 9.62 14.25 5.37
C ALA A 18 10.44 12.99 5.76
N PRO A 19 9.81 11.80 5.78
CA PRO A 19 10.50 10.55 6.09
C PRO A 19 11.58 10.23 5.06
N ALA A 20 12.58 9.45 5.47
CA ALA A 20 13.62 9.00 4.55
C ALA A 20 13.02 8.01 3.52
N PRO A 21 13.57 7.90 2.29
CA PRO A 21 13.04 6.99 1.27
C PRO A 21 13.00 5.50 1.67
N GLU A 22 13.84 5.12 2.65
CA GLU A 22 13.90 3.78 3.25
C GLU A 22 12.79 3.51 4.29
N GLU A 23 12.05 4.53 4.71
CA GLU A 23 10.87 4.45 5.60
C GLU A 23 9.55 4.43 4.81
N LEU A 24 9.62 4.42 3.48
CA LEU A 24 8.45 4.38 2.61
C LEU A 24 8.20 2.96 2.10
N LEU A 25 6.96 2.50 2.25
CA LEU A 25 6.57 1.12 1.93
C LEU A 25 5.68 1.10 0.70
N PRO A 26 5.99 0.24 -0.29
CA PRO A 26 5.20 0.20 -1.49
C PRO A 26 3.84 -0.46 -1.22
N CYS A 27 2.77 0.29 -1.47
CA CYS A 27 1.43 -0.29 -1.44
C CYS A 27 1.29 -1.33 -2.57
N PRO A 28 0.89 -2.57 -2.30
CA PRO A 28 0.74 -3.58 -3.34
C PRO A 28 -0.42 -3.31 -4.29
N CYS A 29 -1.36 -2.43 -3.92
CA CYS A 29 -2.49 -2.04 -4.77
C CYS A 29 -2.12 -0.92 -5.74
N CYS A 30 -1.60 0.22 -5.28
CA CYS A 30 -1.33 1.37 -6.14
C CYS A 30 0.14 1.51 -6.57
N GLY A 31 1.06 0.83 -5.91
CA GLY A 31 2.50 0.90 -6.17
C GLY A 31 3.22 2.11 -5.60
N HIS A 32 2.50 3.11 -5.10
CA HIS A 32 3.11 4.27 -4.45
C HIS A 32 3.72 3.86 -3.11
N ARG A 33 4.87 4.45 -2.81
CA ARG A 33 5.54 4.28 -1.52
C ARG A 33 5.04 5.35 -0.57
N THR A 34 4.39 4.95 0.51
CA THR A 34 3.85 5.87 1.53
C THR A 34 4.55 5.64 2.86
N PRO A 35 4.62 6.65 3.73
CA PRO A 35 5.12 6.45 5.09
C PRO A 35 4.27 5.41 5.81
N GLY A 36 4.91 4.52 6.55
CA GLY A 36 4.23 3.48 7.30
C GLY A 36 5.20 2.55 7.99
N GLU A 37 4.67 1.64 8.78
CA GLU A 37 5.43 0.57 9.40
C GLU A 37 5.08 -0.75 8.70
N LEU A 38 6.13 -1.53 8.39
CA LEU A 38 5.95 -2.82 7.72
C LEU A 38 5.13 -3.73 8.61
N TRP A 39 4.07 -4.32 8.05
CA TRP A 39 3.25 -5.33 8.72
C TRP A 39 2.42 -4.77 9.89
N ALA A 40 2.19 -3.46 9.89
CA ALA A 40 1.33 -2.78 10.85
C ALA A 40 -0.14 -2.66 10.36
N TYR A 41 -0.50 -3.34 9.26
CA TYR A 41 -1.85 -3.30 8.68
C TYR A 41 -2.29 -1.87 8.30
N GLU A 42 -1.35 -1.08 7.79
CA GLU A 42 -1.59 0.31 7.42
C GLU A 42 -2.54 0.42 6.22
N ILE A 43 -3.45 1.40 6.29
CA ILE A 43 -4.35 1.73 5.18
C ILE A 43 -3.67 2.76 4.28
N CYS A 44 -3.45 2.39 3.02
CA CYS A 44 -2.78 3.27 2.08
C CYS A 44 -3.60 4.54 1.81
N PRO A 45 -3.08 5.76 2.09
CA PRO A 45 -3.83 7.01 1.88
C PRO A 45 -4.06 7.35 0.40
N VAL A 46 -3.37 6.67 -0.52
CA VAL A 46 -3.47 6.92 -1.97
C VAL A 46 -4.59 6.12 -2.61
N CYS A 47 -4.85 4.89 -2.16
CA CYS A 47 -5.85 4.02 -2.77
C CYS A 47 -6.88 3.43 -1.81
N TYR A 48 -6.62 3.49 -0.50
CA TYR A 48 -7.43 2.92 0.58
C TYR A 48 -7.38 1.39 0.70
N TRP A 49 -6.33 0.75 0.16
CA TRP A 49 -6.04 -0.66 0.42
C TRP A 49 -5.40 -0.82 1.80
N GLU A 50 -5.90 -1.73 2.64
CA GLU A 50 -5.27 -2.13 3.90
C GLU A 50 -4.22 -3.20 3.64
N GLU A 51 -3.00 -3.00 4.15
CA GLU A 51 -1.93 -3.99 4.03
C GLU A 51 -2.33 -5.31 4.68
N ASP A 52 -2.28 -6.39 3.90
CA ASP A 52 -2.49 -7.75 4.39
C ASP A 52 -1.49 -8.71 3.70
N PRO A 53 -0.50 -9.25 4.43
CA PRO A 53 0.45 -10.23 3.89
C PRO A 53 -0.23 -11.47 3.30
N PHE A 54 -1.40 -11.86 3.83
CA PHE A 54 -2.15 -12.99 3.30
C PHE A 54 -2.67 -12.68 1.90
N GLN A 55 -3.34 -11.54 1.70
CA GLN A 55 -3.80 -11.12 0.38
C GLN A 55 -2.65 -10.75 -0.58
N LEU A 56 -1.47 -10.36 -0.08
CA LEU A 56 -0.29 -10.20 -0.94
C LEU A 56 0.27 -11.55 -1.43
N ARG A 57 0.23 -12.58 -0.57
CA ARG A 57 0.61 -13.96 -0.92
C ARG A 57 -0.41 -14.64 -1.84
N HIS A 58 -1.70 -14.35 -1.63
CA HIS A 58 -2.84 -14.91 -2.34
C HIS A 58 -3.68 -13.79 -2.98
N PRO A 59 -3.22 -13.19 -4.09
CA PRO A 59 -3.80 -11.97 -4.64
C PRO A 59 -5.21 -12.11 -5.24
N THR A 60 -5.68 -13.33 -5.43
CA THR A 60 -7.06 -13.66 -5.86
C THR A 60 -8.01 -13.92 -4.67
N ALA A 61 -7.52 -13.91 -3.44
CA ALA A 61 -8.33 -14.16 -2.26
C ALA A 61 -9.19 -12.93 -1.89
N GLY A 62 -10.50 -13.07 -2.02
CA GLY A 62 -11.50 -12.12 -1.54
C GLY A 62 -11.81 -12.31 -0.04
N THR A 63 -10.77 -12.38 0.78
CA THR A 63 -10.86 -12.53 2.25
C THR A 63 -10.04 -11.44 2.93
N GLY A 64 -9.93 -11.46 4.26
CA GLY A 64 -9.11 -10.47 4.98
C GLY A 64 -9.86 -9.15 5.25
N PRO A 65 -9.14 -8.07 5.59
CA PRO A 65 -9.74 -6.82 6.06
C PRO A 65 -10.41 -6.03 4.93
N ASN A 66 -10.04 -6.28 3.67
CA ASN A 66 -10.50 -5.52 2.50
C ASN A 66 -11.93 -5.90 2.03
N HIS A 67 -12.82 -6.29 2.95
CA HIS A 67 -14.27 -6.46 2.72
C HIS A 67 -14.68 -7.30 1.50
N GLY A 68 -13.94 -8.37 1.23
CA GLY A 68 -14.22 -9.28 0.10
C GLY A 68 -13.58 -8.88 -1.23
N LEU A 69 -12.92 -7.73 -1.29
CA LEU A 69 -12.13 -7.30 -2.45
C LEU A 69 -10.78 -7.99 -2.45
N ASN A 70 -10.41 -8.63 -3.56
CA ASN A 70 -9.06 -9.20 -3.71
C ASN A 70 -8.07 -8.16 -4.28
N LEU A 71 -6.76 -8.46 -4.20
CA LEU A 71 -5.71 -7.52 -4.58
C LEU A 71 -5.74 -7.19 -6.08
N ILE A 72 -6.01 -8.17 -6.95
CA ILE A 72 -6.07 -7.94 -8.41
C ILE A 72 -7.23 -7.01 -8.77
N GLU A 73 -8.39 -7.21 -8.16
CA GLU A 73 -9.56 -6.34 -8.33
C GLU A 73 -9.28 -4.92 -7.81
N ALA A 74 -8.64 -4.80 -6.65
CA ALA A 74 -8.26 -3.53 -6.07
C ALA A 74 -7.28 -2.74 -6.96
N GLN A 75 -6.27 -3.41 -7.52
CA GLN A 75 -5.34 -2.83 -8.49
C GLN A 75 -6.07 -2.33 -9.75
N ALA A 76 -6.99 -3.14 -10.29
CA ALA A 76 -7.80 -2.76 -11.45
C ALA A 76 -8.72 -1.56 -11.12
N ASN A 77 -9.32 -1.54 -9.93
CA ASN A 77 -10.15 -0.44 -9.47
C ASN A 77 -9.34 0.84 -9.27
N TYR A 78 -8.18 0.79 -8.63
CA TYR A 78 -7.34 1.98 -8.46
C TYR A 78 -6.96 2.59 -9.81
N ARG A 79 -6.55 1.77 -10.78
CA ARG A 79 -6.23 2.25 -12.14
C ARG A 79 -7.40 2.95 -12.84
N ARG A 80 -8.63 2.58 -12.51
CA ARG A 80 -9.86 3.12 -13.12
C ARG A 80 -10.47 4.28 -12.32
N LEU A 81 -10.41 4.23 -11.00
CA LEU A 81 -11.16 5.07 -10.06
C LEU A 81 -10.28 6.01 -9.22
N GLY A 82 -8.99 5.70 -9.09
CA GLY A 82 -8.09 6.32 -8.12
C GLY A 82 -8.29 5.82 -6.68
N ALA A 83 -9.09 4.77 -6.45
CA ALA A 83 -9.30 4.13 -5.15
C ALA A 83 -9.69 2.64 -5.34
N VAL A 84 -9.64 1.86 -4.25
CA VAL A 84 -10.00 0.44 -4.26
C VAL A 84 -11.49 0.18 -4.56
N THR A 85 -12.37 1.13 -4.23
CA THR A 85 -13.80 1.12 -4.60
C THR A 85 -14.29 2.55 -4.85
N GLU A 86 -15.46 2.71 -5.47
CA GLU A 86 -16.07 4.03 -5.69
C GLU A 86 -16.37 4.74 -4.36
N GLU A 87 -16.86 4.00 -3.37
CA GLU A 87 -17.21 4.54 -2.05
C GLU A 87 -15.98 5.10 -1.32
N MET A 88 -14.84 4.40 -1.40
CA MET A 88 -13.62 4.77 -0.69
C MET A 88 -12.89 5.96 -1.29
N ARG A 89 -13.29 6.45 -2.48
CA ARG A 89 -12.74 7.68 -3.08
C ARG A 89 -12.80 8.89 -2.15
N ARG A 90 -13.73 8.91 -1.21
CA ARG A 90 -13.87 9.98 -0.20
C ARG A 90 -12.75 10.02 0.84
N TYR A 91 -11.96 8.95 0.97
CA TYR A 91 -10.90 8.80 1.98
C TYR A 91 -9.48 8.83 1.39
N VAL A 92 -9.35 8.89 0.07
CA VAL A 92 -8.05 8.92 -0.60
C VAL A 92 -7.61 10.33 -0.95
N ARG A 93 -6.32 10.47 -1.22
CA ARG A 93 -5.71 11.66 -1.81
C ARG A 93 -4.79 11.26 -2.95
N PRO A 94 -4.46 12.17 -3.88
CA PRO A 94 -3.36 11.94 -4.80
C PRO A 94 -2.05 11.62 -4.02
N PRO A 95 -1.16 10.82 -4.62
CA PRO A 95 0.20 10.64 -4.09
C PRO A 95 0.93 11.98 -4.05
N ARG A 96 1.77 12.18 -3.04
CA ARG A 96 2.64 13.36 -2.93
C ARG A 96 3.88 13.19 -3.82
N GLU A 97 4.62 14.27 -4.02
CA GLU A 97 5.87 14.26 -4.80
C GLU A 97 6.93 13.33 -4.21
N ASP A 98 6.95 13.20 -2.88
CA ASP A 98 7.83 12.32 -2.11
C ASP A 98 7.27 10.90 -1.92
N GLU A 99 6.15 10.57 -2.56
CA GLU A 99 5.54 9.23 -2.55
C GLU A 99 5.59 8.61 -3.97
N PRO A 100 6.79 8.37 -4.52
CA PRO A 100 6.94 7.88 -5.88
C PRO A 100 6.37 6.46 -6.03
N LEU A 101 6.04 6.09 -7.26
CA LEU A 101 5.83 4.68 -7.59
C LEU A 101 7.12 3.89 -7.31
N ASP A 102 6.98 2.70 -6.74
CA ASP A 102 8.08 1.75 -6.65
C ASP A 102 8.55 1.39 -8.07
N PRO A 103 9.85 1.54 -8.42
CA PRO A 103 10.31 1.45 -9.80
C PRO A 103 10.03 0.10 -10.49
N GLY A 104 9.90 -0.97 -9.72
CA GLY A 104 9.58 -2.30 -10.26
C GLY A 104 8.09 -2.59 -10.30
N PHE A 105 7.25 -1.72 -9.73
CA PHE A 105 5.83 -2.00 -9.55
C PHE A 105 5.13 -2.23 -10.88
N ARG A 106 4.29 -3.26 -10.86
CA ARG A 106 3.32 -3.58 -11.89
C ARG A 106 2.15 -4.28 -11.22
N PRO A 107 0.94 -4.26 -11.80
CA PRO A 107 -0.15 -5.10 -11.35
C PRO A 107 0.24 -6.59 -11.32
N ALA A 108 -0.40 -7.31 -10.42
CA ALA A 108 -0.25 -8.75 -10.28
C ALA A 108 -0.80 -9.43 -11.54
N ASP A 109 -0.06 -10.40 -12.04
CA ASP A 109 -0.38 -11.13 -13.26
C ASP A 109 -0.28 -12.63 -12.99
N PRO A 110 -1.42 -13.33 -12.78
CA PRO A 110 -1.44 -14.76 -12.47
C PRO A 110 -0.78 -15.66 -13.52
N ASP A 111 -0.60 -15.20 -14.77
CA ASP A 111 0.06 -15.97 -15.83
C ASP A 111 1.59 -15.81 -15.78
N ARG A 112 2.08 -14.75 -15.15
CA ARG A 112 3.51 -14.44 -15.02
C ARG A 112 4.06 -14.73 -13.62
N ASP A 113 3.24 -14.49 -12.61
CA ASP A 113 3.62 -14.52 -11.21
C ASP A 113 3.21 -15.87 -10.60
N PRO A 114 4.17 -16.67 -10.10
CA PRO A 114 3.89 -18.00 -9.57
C PRO A 114 3.28 -17.93 -8.16
N PHE A 115 2.13 -17.28 -8.02
CA PHE A 115 1.37 -17.18 -6.78
C PHE A 115 1.02 -18.56 -6.21
N GLU A 116 0.87 -18.63 -4.90
CA GLU A 116 0.51 -19.88 -4.25
C GLU A 116 -0.96 -20.25 -4.48
N GLN A 117 -1.16 -21.49 -4.91
CA GLN A 117 -2.48 -22.08 -5.16
C GLN A 117 -2.82 -23.06 -4.04
N GLY A 118 -4.08 -23.06 -3.57
CA GLY A 118 -4.57 -24.01 -2.56
C GLY A 118 -4.26 -23.62 -1.11
N PRO A 119 -4.68 -24.44 -0.13
CA PRO A 119 -4.49 -24.13 1.29
C PRO A 119 -3.00 -24.10 1.65
N ALA A 120 -2.61 -23.06 2.39
CA ALA A 120 -1.23 -22.77 2.77
C ALA A 120 -0.64 -23.89 3.64
N GLY A 121 0.13 -24.78 3.02
CA GLY A 121 0.97 -25.75 3.75
C GLY A 121 2.32 -25.16 4.16
N THR A 122 2.77 -24.12 3.46
CA THR A 122 4.08 -23.50 3.69
C THR A 122 3.93 -22.35 4.71
N PRO A 123 4.81 -22.25 5.73
CA PRO A 123 4.87 -21.08 6.61
C PRO A 123 5.04 -19.78 5.81
N MET A 124 4.64 -18.65 6.41
CA MET A 124 5.00 -17.34 5.86
C MET A 124 6.53 -17.19 5.87
N PRO A 125 7.13 -16.48 4.90
CA PRO A 125 8.55 -16.13 4.97
C PRO A 125 8.85 -15.29 6.22
N ASP A 126 10.05 -15.47 6.81
CA ASP A 126 10.51 -14.66 7.95
C ASP A 126 10.61 -13.17 7.56
N ASP A 127 11.05 -12.91 6.33
CA ASP A 127 11.03 -11.59 5.70
C ASP A 127 9.85 -11.51 4.72
N LEU A 128 8.76 -10.92 5.19
CA LEU A 128 7.54 -10.72 4.42
C LEU A 128 7.74 -9.76 3.22
N THR A 129 8.84 -8.97 3.16
CA THR A 129 9.13 -8.17 1.95
C THR A 129 9.44 -9.05 0.73
N GLY A 130 9.78 -10.32 0.98
CA GLY A 130 9.87 -11.37 -0.03
C GLY A 130 8.54 -11.67 -0.73
N LEU A 131 7.40 -11.18 -0.24
CA LEU A 131 6.09 -11.35 -0.89
C LEU A 131 5.81 -10.38 -2.04
N TYR A 132 6.60 -9.31 -2.19
CA TYR A 132 6.44 -8.35 -3.29
C TYR A 132 6.77 -8.99 -4.64
N TYR A 133 5.77 -9.54 -5.32
CA TYR A 133 5.89 -10.33 -6.56
C TYR A 133 6.58 -9.62 -7.72
N TRP A 134 6.56 -8.29 -7.73
CA TRP A 134 7.23 -7.51 -8.77
C TRP A 134 8.73 -7.31 -8.51
N ARG A 135 9.22 -7.60 -7.30
CA ARG A 135 10.63 -7.42 -6.93
C ARG A 135 11.50 -8.62 -7.32
N PRO A 136 12.79 -8.39 -7.65
CA PRO A 136 13.73 -9.49 -7.93
C PRO A 136 13.90 -10.49 -6.78
N THR A 137 13.60 -10.07 -5.56
CA THR A 137 13.68 -10.84 -4.30
C THR A 137 12.40 -11.63 -3.98
N TYR A 138 11.40 -11.63 -4.87
CA TYR A 138 10.17 -12.38 -4.66
C TYR A 138 10.48 -13.86 -4.37
N TRP A 139 10.01 -14.36 -3.23
CA TRP A 139 10.38 -15.67 -2.68
C TRP A 139 10.09 -16.85 -3.63
N ARG A 140 9.03 -16.73 -4.44
CA ARG A 140 8.63 -17.75 -5.43
C ARG A 140 9.08 -17.46 -6.85
N ARG A 141 9.90 -16.43 -7.08
CA ARG A 141 10.36 -16.04 -8.43
C ARG A 141 11.00 -17.18 -9.23
N HIS A 142 11.64 -18.12 -8.55
CA HIS A 142 12.27 -19.30 -9.16
C HIS A 142 11.27 -20.28 -9.80
N LEU A 143 9.96 -20.11 -9.57
CA LEU A 143 8.88 -20.91 -10.15
C LEU A 143 8.20 -20.22 -11.35
N ALA A 144 8.63 -19.01 -11.72
CA ALA A 144 8.05 -18.28 -12.85
C ALA A 144 8.31 -19.03 -14.18
N PRO A 145 7.37 -18.99 -15.14
CA PRO A 145 7.49 -19.67 -16.42
C PRO A 145 8.60 -19.11 -17.33
#